data_AF-A0A8T5M2T2-F1
#
_entry.id   AF-A0A8T5M2T2-F1
#
_cell.length_a   1.000
_cell.length_b   1.000
_cell.length_c   1.000
_cell.angle_alpha   90.00
_cell.angle_beta   90.00
_cell.angle_gamma   90.00
#
_symmetry.space_group_name_H-M   'P 1'
#
loop_
_entity.id
_entity.type
_entity.pdbx_description
1 polymer ?
#
loop_
_entity_poly.entity_id
_entity_poly.type
_entity_poly.pdbx_seq_one_letter_code
_entity_poly.pdbx_strand_id
1 'polypeptide(L)'
;MNKEELDQIHKLIREGNSLNEIANKLSRSKTTIYYHFRKIKGSTYSNINLNQLEDEAWGDFLGLFAGDGNYFKTKTYNYRIYIFFGPDQQYIHKEVKILLTNLFKKTPSEGRRVNVLYLYYCSKELIELMKEYLDWDQMRDKTYTVHLKKRAYSAAFKRGFLRGNIDSDGYISKNRIEFASVSPLLIQDISQFTKDMGFKFSYTLRVDSRPNRKDMHIVNILKSDHKLFLNVISPRKIGGANAPAGIRISEC
;
A
#
# COMPACT_ATOMS: atom_id res chain seq x y z
N MET A 1 20.70 -35.39 -12.11
CA MET A 1 19.39 -36.05 -12.03
C MET A 1 19.20 -36.78 -13.34
N ASN A 2 18.94 -38.08 -13.30
CA ASN A 2 18.84 -38.88 -14.51
C ASN A 2 17.44 -38.69 -15.17
N LYS A 3 17.26 -39.22 -16.38
CA LYS A 3 16.02 -39.04 -17.16
C LYS A 3 14.82 -39.71 -16.48
N GLU A 4 15.02 -40.87 -15.86
CA GLU A 4 13.96 -41.61 -15.16
C GLU A 4 13.45 -40.86 -13.92
N GLU A 5 14.34 -40.24 -13.16
CA GLU A 5 13.98 -39.38 -12.01
C GLU A 5 13.20 -38.15 -12.46
N LEU A 6 13.58 -37.53 -13.59
CA LEU A 6 12.85 -36.41 -14.17
C LEU A 6 11.42 -36.81 -14.57
N ASP A 7 11.28 -37.97 -15.20
CA ASP A 7 9.99 -38.50 -15.64
C ASP A 7 9.09 -38.86 -14.45
N GLN A 8 9.66 -39.40 -13.36
CA GLN A 8 8.95 -39.62 -12.10
C GLN A 8 8.48 -38.31 -11.46
N ILE A 9 9.33 -37.27 -11.41
CA ILE A 9 8.94 -35.96 -10.91
C ILE A 9 7.76 -35.42 -11.73
N HIS A 10 7.86 -35.46 -13.06
CA HIS A 10 6.79 -34.98 -13.94
C HIS A 10 5.48 -35.75 -13.77
N LYS A 11 5.55 -37.08 -13.61
CA LYS A 11 4.40 -37.94 -13.34
C LYS A 11 3.71 -37.54 -12.03
N LEU A 12 4.46 -37.44 -10.93
CA LEU A 12 3.89 -37.09 -9.62
C LEU A 12 3.27 -35.68 -9.60
N ILE A 13 3.85 -34.72 -10.34
CA ILE A 13 3.28 -33.37 -10.49
C ILE A 13 1.93 -33.42 -11.22
N ARG A 14 1.84 -34.20 -12.32
CA ARG A 14 0.60 -34.37 -13.10
C ARG A 14 -0.49 -35.07 -12.30
N GLU A 15 -0.11 -36.01 -11.43
CA GLU A 15 -0.99 -36.68 -10.47
C GLU A 15 -1.48 -35.77 -9.32
N GLY A 16 -0.99 -34.52 -9.24
CA GLY A 16 -1.47 -33.54 -8.28
C GLY A 16 -0.79 -33.57 -6.91
N ASN A 17 0.29 -34.34 -6.75
CA ASN A 17 1.06 -34.36 -5.50
C ASN A 17 1.63 -32.96 -5.21
N SER A 18 1.70 -32.59 -3.93
CA SER A 18 2.32 -31.35 -3.49
C SER A 18 3.85 -31.40 -3.58
N LEU A 19 4.49 -30.22 -3.59
CA LEU A 19 5.95 -30.12 -3.60
C LEU A 19 6.61 -30.90 -2.45
N ASN A 20 6.00 -30.85 -1.26
CA ASN A 20 6.50 -31.52 -0.07
C ASN A 20 6.39 -33.05 -0.20
N GLU A 21 5.27 -33.54 -0.73
CA GLU A 21 5.05 -34.97 -0.96
C GLU A 21 6.06 -35.53 -1.97
N ILE A 22 6.31 -34.80 -3.06
CA ILE A 22 7.27 -35.23 -4.09
C ILE A 22 8.70 -35.21 -3.53
N ALA A 23 9.08 -34.16 -2.80
CA ALA A 23 10.40 -34.05 -2.18
C ALA A 23 10.65 -35.20 -1.19
N ASN A 24 9.65 -35.55 -0.40
CA ASN A 24 9.72 -36.66 0.55
C ASN A 24 9.74 -38.03 -0.17
N LYS A 25 8.86 -38.25 -1.15
CA LYS A 25 8.79 -39.51 -1.92
C LYS A 25 10.07 -39.84 -2.67
N LEU A 26 10.75 -38.82 -3.19
CA LEU A 26 11.96 -38.99 -3.99
C LEU A 26 13.25 -38.74 -3.21
N SER A 27 13.16 -38.44 -1.91
CA SER A 27 14.31 -38.07 -1.07
C SER A 27 15.18 -36.99 -1.71
N ARG A 28 14.53 -35.96 -2.29
CA ARG A 28 15.19 -34.84 -2.96
C ARG A 28 14.88 -33.53 -2.26
N SER A 29 15.80 -32.58 -2.39
CA SER A 29 15.59 -31.24 -1.86
C SER A 29 14.35 -30.61 -2.50
N LYS A 30 13.56 -29.88 -1.69
CA LYS A 30 12.39 -29.14 -2.17
C LYS A 30 12.75 -28.18 -3.30
N THR A 31 13.94 -27.58 -3.24
CA THR A 31 14.45 -26.64 -4.25
C THR A 31 14.64 -27.29 -5.61
N THR A 32 15.15 -28.53 -5.63
CA THR A 32 15.31 -29.32 -6.86
C THR A 32 13.94 -29.64 -7.48
N ILE A 33 12.99 -30.11 -6.67
CA ILE A 33 11.63 -30.42 -7.13
C ILE A 33 10.93 -29.15 -7.63
N TYR A 34 11.12 -28.02 -6.94
CA TYR A 34 10.49 -26.74 -7.27
C TYR A 34 10.79 -26.26 -8.70
N TYR A 35 12.02 -26.46 -9.17
CA TYR A 35 12.39 -26.08 -10.53
C TYR A 35 11.53 -26.79 -11.60
N HIS A 36 11.26 -28.08 -11.39
CA HIS A 36 10.42 -28.89 -12.29
C HIS A 36 8.93 -28.65 -12.07
N PHE A 37 8.52 -28.53 -10.80
CA PHE A 37 7.16 -28.20 -10.39
C PHE A 37 6.69 -26.90 -11.06
N ARG A 38 7.53 -25.86 -11.04
CA ARG A 38 7.23 -24.57 -11.65
C ARG A 38 7.12 -24.63 -13.18
N LYS A 39 7.91 -25.47 -13.86
CA LYS A 39 7.81 -25.63 -15.32
C LYS A 39 6.48 -26.25 -15.76
N ILE A 40 5.90 -27.13 -14.93
CA ILE A 40 4.67 -27.86 -15.27
C ILE A 40 3.42 -27.18 -14.75
N LYS A 41 3.38 -26.82 -13.46
CA LYS A 41 2.21 -26.21 -12.81
C LYS A 41 2.20 -24.68 -12.88
N GLY A 42 3.29 -24.07 -13.33
CA GLY A 42 3.49 -22.62 -13.22
C GLY A 42 3.85 -22.19 -11.80
N SER A 43 3.75 -20.88 -11.54
CA SER A 43 3.96 -20.34 -10.19
C SER A 43 2.85 -20.84 -9.25
N THR A 44 3.22 -21.30 -8.06
CA THR A 44 2.27 -21.67 -6.99
C THR A 44 1.92 -20.49 -6.07
N TYR A 45 2.21 -19.25 -6.45
CA TYR A 45 1.74 -18.11 -5.66
C TYR A 45 0.21 -18.12 -5.70
N SER A 46 -0.42 -18.16 -4.52
CA SER A 46 -1.88 -17.97 -4.45
C SER A 46 -2.23 -16.64 -5.10
N ASN A 47 -3.18 -16.64 -6.02
CA ASN A 47 -3.64 -15.39 -6.62
C ASN A 47 -4.31 -14.54 -5.54
N ILE A 48 -4.09 -13.23 -5.60
CA ILE A 48 -4.92 -12.28 -4.85
C ILE A 48 -6.30 -12.24 -5.50
N ASN A 49 -7.34 -12.00 -4.70
CA ASN A 49 -8.67 -11.76 -5.26
C ASN A 49 -8.80 -10.28 -5.65
N LEU A 50 -9.04 -10.03 -6.93
CA LEU A 50 -9.30 -8.71 -7.50
C LEU A 50 -10.75 -8.55 -7.99
N ASN A 51 -11.53 -9.63 -7.96
CA ASN A 51 -12.92 -9.64 -8.37
C ASN A 51 -13.74 -9.21 -7.15
N GLN A 52 -14.30 -7.99 -7.19
CA GLN A 52 -15.09 -7.38 -6.10
C GLN A 52 -14.26 -6.73 -4.99
N LEU A 53 -13.44 -5.75 -5.36
CA LEU A 53 -12.84 -4.84 -4.39
C LEU A 53 -13.92 -3.90 -3.83
N GLU A 54 -14.00 -3.81 -2.51
CA GLU A 54 -14.82 -2.79 -1.84
C GLU A 54 -14.17 -1.42 -2.10
N ASP A 55 -14.97 -0.47 -2.58
CA ASP A 55 -14.47 0.76 -3.22
C ASP A 55 -13.79 1.71 -2.22
N GLU A 56 -14.27 1.77 -0.97
CA GLU A 56 -13.62 2.52 0.10
C GLU A 56 -12.27 1.89 0.48
N ALA A 57 -12.22 0.58 0.73
CA ALA A 57 -10.99 -0.13 1.05
C ALA A 57 -9.97 -0.08 -0.11
N TRP A 58 -10.45 -0.08 -1.36
CA TRP A 58 -9.60 0.11 -2.53
C TRP A 58 -9.01 1.52 -2.60
N GLY A 59 -9.84 2.55 -2.39
CA GLY A 59 -9.38 3.94 -2.27
C GLY A 59 -8.32 4.07 -1.18
N ASP A 60 -8.57 3.47 -0.01
CA ASP A 60 -7.66 3.46 1.14
C ASP A 60 -6.29 2.85 0.80
N PHE A 61 -6.28 1.67 0.18
CA PHE A 61 -5.05 1.06 -0.29
C PHE A 61 -4.30 1.93 -1.29
N LEU A 62 -4.99 2.55 -2.26
CA LEU A 62 -4.35 3.44 -3.23
C LEU A 62 -3.82 4.72 -2.59
N GLY A 63 -4.50 5.25 -1.57
CA GLY A 63 -4.02 6.39 -0.79
C GLY A 63 -2.75 6.07 0.00
N LEU A 64 -2.75 4.93 0.70
CA LEU A 64 -1.55 4.41 1.38
C LEU A 64 -0.39 4.20 0.40
N PHE A 65 -0.68 3.66 -0.79
CA PHE A 65 0.33 3.46 -1.81
C PHE A 65 0.86 4.78 -2.38
N ALA A 66 -0.01 5.77 -2.57
CA ALA A 66 0.37 7.08 -3.11
C ALA A 66 1.38 7.79 -2.20
N GLY A 67 1.20 7.72 -0.87
CA GLY A 67 2.20 8.19 0.10
C GLY A 67 3.36 7.21 0.27
N ASP A 68 3.18 6.22 1.14
CA ASP A 68 4.22 5.30 1.62
C ASP A 68 4.49 4.07 0.74
N GLY A 69 3.75 3.94 -0.37
CA GLY A 69 3.91 2.79 -1.25
C GLY A 69 5.15 2.86 -2.16
N ASN A 70 5.64 1.71 -2.59
CA ASN A 70 6.58 1.62 -3.70
C ASN A 70 6.35 0.38 -4.55
N TYR A 71 6.73 0.46 -5.82
CA TYR A 71 6.62 -0.62 -6.78
C TYR A 71 8.00 -1.01 -7.32
N PHE A 72 8.28 -2.31 -7.38
CA PHE A 72 9.48 -2.84 -8.01
C PHE A 72 9.12 -3.85 -9.10
N LYS A 73 9.75 -3.68 -10.27
CA LYS A 73 9.83 -4.69 -11.32
C LYS A 73 11.25 -5.25 -11.34
N THR A 74 11.41 -6.54 -11.04
CA THR A 74 12.71 -7.18 -11.19
C THR A 74 12.99 -7.52 -12.66
N LYS A 75 14.26 -7.68 -13.03
CA LYS A 75 14.68 -8.20 -14.36
C LYS A 75 14.04 -9.56 -14.69
N THR A 76 13.69 -10.32 -13.66
CA THR A 76 13.02 -11.62 -13.74
C THR A 76 11.48 -11.52 -13.76
N TYR A 77 10.92 -10.34 -14.04
CA TYR A 77 9.47 -10.09 -14.09
C TYR A 77 8.74 -10.41 -12.77
N ASN A 78 9.41 -10.25 -11.62
CA ASN A 78 8.72 -10.25 -10.35
C ASN A 78 8.21 -8.84 -10.07
N TYR A 79 6.91 -8.74 -9.87
CA TYR A 79 6.17 -7.51 -9.63
C TYR A 79 5.90 -7.43 -8.12
N ARG A 80 6.48 -6.43 -7.44
CA ARG A 80 6.31 -6.27 -5.99
C ARG A 80 5.74 -4.92 -5.65
N ILE A 81 4.68 -4.90 -4.85
CA ILE A 81 4.12 -3.68 -4.26
C ILE A 81 4.42 -3.70 -2.78
N TYR A 82 5.05 -2.66 -2.27
CA TYR A 82 5.36 -2.47 -0.86
C TYR A 82 4.54 -1.31 -0.31
N ILE A 83 4.16 -1.43 0.97
CA ILE A 83 3.76 -0.31 1.83
C ILE A 83 4.73 -0.30 2.99
N PHE A 84 5.41 0.82 3.23
CA PHE A 84 6.41 0.98 4.28
C PHE A 84 5.81 1.65 5.51
N PHE A 85 6.37 1.35 6.68
CA PHE A 85 5.96 1.92 7.95
C PHE A 85 7.21 2.22 8.79
N GLY A 86 7.19 3.36 9.46
CA GLY A 86 8.15 3.74 10.49
C GLY A 86 8.09 2.82 11.72
N PRO A 87 9.10 2.89 12.60
CA PRO A 87 9.21 2.01 13.76
C PRO A 87 8.14 2.28 14.83
N ASP A 88 7.60 3.50 14.86
CA ASP A 88 6.53 3.96 15.75
C ASP A 88 5.11 3.65 15.21
N GLN A 89 5.01 3.15 13.98
CA GLN A 89 3.73 2.89 13.30
C GLN A 89 3.26 1.43 13.44
N GLN A 90 3.68 0.69 14.48
CA GLN A 90 3.32 -0.72 14.66
C GLN A 90 1.81 -0.98 14.71
N TYR A 91 1.05 -0.07 15.33
CA TYR A 91 -0.41 -0.17 15.38
C TYR A 91 -1.02 -0.03 13.98
N ILE A 92 -0.63 1.01 13.23
CA ILE A 92 -1.09 1.24 11.85
C ILE A 92 -0.72 0.06 10.95
N HIS A 93 0.50 -0.48 11.10
CA HIS A 93 0.93 -1.67 10.37
C HIS A 93 -0.03 -2.87 10.57
N LYS A 94 -0.49 -3.13 11.80
CA LYS A 94 -1.45 -4.22 12.09
C LYS A 94 -2.81 -3.95 11.44
N GLU A 95 -3.34 -2.74 11.58
CA GLU A 95 -4.62 -2.33 11.00
C GLU A 95 -4.60 -2.41 9.47
N VAL A 96 -3.53 -1.94 8.83
CA VAL A 96 -3.35 -2.04 7.38
C VAL A 96 -3.20 -3.50 6.96
N LYS A 97 -2.48 -4.34 7.71
CA LYS A 97 -2.41 -5.78 7.40
C LYS A 97 -3.80 -6.44 7.38
N ILE A 98 -4.68 -6.09 8.32
CA ILE A 98 -6.07 -6.58 8.36
C ILE A 98 -6.86 -6.06 7.16
N LEU A 99 -6.79 -4.75 6.88
CA LEU A 99 -7.41 -4.14 5.69
C LEU A 99 -7.02 -4.90 4.42
N LEU A 100 -5.73 -5.06 4.16
CA LEU A 100 -5.24 -5.68 2.93
C LEU A 100 -5.60 -7.16 2.83
N THR A 101 -5.59 -7.87 3.96
CA THR A 101 -6.05 -9.27 4.03
C THR A 101 -7.51 -9.37 3.64
N ASN A 102 -8.35 -8.46 4.13
CA ASN A 102 -9.78 -8.44 3.82
C ASN A 102 -10.08 -8.00 2.39
N LEU A 103 -9.32 -7.02 1.88
CA LEU A 103 -9.47 -6.48 0.53
C LEU A 103 -9.09 -7.51 -0.52
N PHE A 104 -7.92 -8.15 -0.38
CA PHE A 104 -7.39 -9.06 -1.39
C PHE A 104 -7.65 -10.54 -1.10
N LYS A 105 -8.37 -10.85 0.00
CA LYS A 105 -8.60 -12.22 0.52
C LYS A 105 -7.30 -13.02 0.66
N LYS A 106 -6.21 -12.33 0.95
CA LYS A 106 -4.86 -12.88 1.05
C LYS A 106 -4.03 -12.03 1.98
N THR A 107 -3.42 -12.65 2.98
CA THR A 107 -2.50 -11.97 3.89
C THR A 107 -1.27 -11.46 3.12
N PRO A 108 -0.92 -10.17 3.24
CA PRO A 108 0.32 -9.67 2.66
C PRO A 108 1.51 -10.35 3.30
N SER A 109 2.59 -10.52 2.53
CA SER A 109 3.87 -10.89 3.12
C SER A 109 4.41 -9.70 3.92
N GLU A 110 5.09 -9.96 5.03
CA GLU A 110 5.63 -8.91 5.88
C GLU A 110 7.13 -9.08 6.08
N GLY A 111 7.80 -7.99 6.43
CA GLY A 111 9.20 -8.03 6.80
C GLY A 111 9.66 -6.77 7.49
N ARG A 112 10.91 -6.80 7.95
CA ARG A 112 11.57 -5.69 8.61
C ARG A 112 12.94 -5.46 7.99
N ARG A 113 13.32 -4.21 7.80
CA ARG A 113 14.68 -3.79 7.45
C ARG A 113 15.07 -2.63 8.35
N VAL A 114 16.04 -2.86 9.23
CA VAL A 114 16.51 -1.86 10.20
C VAL A 114 15.31 -1.29 10.99
N ASN A 115 14.93 -0.05 10.71
CA ASN A 115 13.86 0.70 11.38
C ASN A 115 12.60 0.86 10.51
N VAL A 116 12.43 0.03 9.49
CA VAL A 116 11.26 0.07 8.60
C VAL A 116 10.57 -1.29 8.59
N LEU A 117 9.28 -1.29 8.93
CA LEU A 117 8.39 -2.42 8.70
C LEU A 117 7.78 -2.29 7.30
N TYR A 118 7.48 -3.39 6.65
CA TYR A 118 6.81 -3.35 5.35
C TYR A 118 5.87 -4.53 5.15
N LEU A 119 4.78 -4.24 4.45
CA LEU A 119 3.87 -5.21 3.89
C LEU A 119 4.07 -5.24 2.37
N TYR A 120 4.00 -6.41 1.76
CA TYR A 120 4.12 -6.52 0.31
C TYR A 120 3.31 -7.65 -0.31
N TYR A 121 2.95 -7.43 -1.57
CA TYR A 121 2.39 -8.43 -2.47
C TYR A 121 3.30 -8.64 -3.68
N CYS A 122 3.36 -9.89 -4.14
CA CYS A 122 3.89 -10.25 -5.44
C CYS A 122 2.74 -10.54 -6.40
N SER A 123 2.29 -9.56 -7.19
CA SER A 123 1.23 -9.75 -8.19
C SER A 123 1.38 -8.73 -9.31
N LYS A 124 1.41 -9.21 -10.56
CA LYS A 124 1.45 -8.35 -11.74
C LYS A 124 0.10 -7.68 -11.95
N GLU A 125 -0.96 -8.45 -11.74
CA GLU A 125 -2.36 -8.10 -11.92
C GLU A 125 -2.74 -6.93 -11.01
N LEU A 126 -2.25 -6.92 -9.75
CA LEU A 126 -2.46 -5.79 -8.84
C LEU A 126 -1.86 -4.49 -9.38
N ILE A 127 -0.64 -4.54 -9.92
CA ILE A 127 0.00 -3.34 -10.48
C ILE A 127 -0.72 -2.87 -11.74
N GLU A 128 -1.16 -3.79 -12.58
CA GLU A 128 -1.94 -3.44 -13.78
C GLU A 128 -3.24 -2.75 -13.37
N LEU A 129 -3.96 -3.29 -12.39
CA LEU A 129 -5.15 -2.67 -11.83
C LEU A 129 -4.85 -1.31 -11.17
N MET A 130 -3.79 -1.20 -10.38
CA MET A 130 -3.38 0.08 -9.78
C MET A 130 -3.11 1.15 -10.84
N LYS A 131 -2.52 0.77 -11.98
CA LYS A 131 -2.25 1.67 -13.11
C LYS A 131 -3.52 2.10 -13.86
N GLU A 132 -4.67 1.49 -13.60
CA GLU A 132 -5.96 2.00 -14.11
C GLU A 132 -6.47 3.19 -13.28
N TYR A 133 -5.98 3.36 -12.06
CA TYR A 133 -6.40 4.40 -11.11
C TYR A 133 -5.33 5.45 -10.88
N LEU A 134 -4.06 5.05 -10.79
CA LEU A 134 -2.93 5.92 -10.54
C LEU A 134 -2.07 6.06 -11.80
N ASP A 135 -1.45 7.22 -11.93
CA ASP A 135 -0.40 7.47 -12.90
C ASP A 135 0.82 8.06 -12.19
N TRP A 136 2.00 7.69 -12.67
CA TRP A 136 3.28 8.21 -12.20
C TRP A 136 4.34 7.97 -13.27
N ASP A 137 5.30 8.88 -13.35
CA ASP A 137 6.40 8.76 -14.30
C ASP A 137 7.32 7.61 -13.87
N GLN A 138 7.54 6.63 -14.74
CA GLN A 138 8.42 5.49 -14.43
C GLN A 138 9.91 5.81 -14.62
N MET A 139 10.23 6.94 -15.25
CA MET A 139 11.60 7.45 -15.40
C MET A 139 12.01 8.39 -14.26
N ARG A 140 11.04 8.83 -13.45
CA ARG A 140 11.27 9.67 -12.26
C ARG A 140 10.81 8.96 -11.00
N ASP A 141 11.15 9.52 -9.83
CA ASP A 141 10.65 8.95 -8.57
C ASP A 141 9.12 9.12 -8.48
N LYS A 142 8.43 8.02 -8.15
CA LYS A 142 6.99 7.96 -7.89
C LYS A 142 6.54 9.12 -6.99
N THR A 143 7.30 9.37 -5.93
CA THR A 143 7.01 10.38 -4.90
C THR A 143 6.75 11.78 -5.47
N TYR A 144 7.34 12.14 -6.62
CA TYR A 144 7.15 13.46 -7.23
C TYR A 144 6.01 13.53 -8.25
N THR A 145 5.54 12.39 -8.75
CA THR A 145 4.68 12.35 -9.94
C THR A 145 3.41 11.54 -9.77
N VAL A 146 3.27 10.78 -8.69
CA VAL A 146 2.06 10.00 -8.42
C VAL A 146 0.86 10.90 -8.27
N HIS A 147 -0.23 10.50 -8.92
CA HIS A 147 -1.53 11.14 -8.88
C HIS A 147 -2.61 10.18 -9.39
N LEU A 148 -3.87 10.53 -9.19
CA LEU A 148 -5.01 9.81 -9.72
C LEU A 148 -5.24 10.16 -11.19
N LYS A 149 -5.62 9.16 -11.97
CA LYS A 149 -6.13 9.38 -13.32
C LYS A 149 -7.47 10.12 -13.26
N LYS A 150 -7.72 10.99 -14.24
CA LYS A 150 -8.98 11.73 -14.35
C LYS A 150 -10.13 10.77 -14.69
N ARG A 151 -11.02 10.54 -13.72
CA ARG A 151 -12.27 9.78 -13.86
C ARG A 151 -13.25 10.16 -12.76
N ALA A 152 -14.50 9.72 -12.90
CA ALA A 152 -15.46 9.79 -11.81
C ALA A 152 -15.09 8.75 -10.74
N TYR A 153 -14.98 9.22 -9.49
CA TYR A 153 -14.75 8.41 -8.31
C TYR A 153 -15.97 8.50 -7.39
N SER A 154 -16.36 7.39 -6.77
CA SER A 154 -17.46 7.38 -5.80
C SER A 154 -17.07 8.12 -4.51
N ALA A 155 -18.06 8.51 -3.71
CA ALA A 155 -17.79 9.08 -2.39
C ALA A 155 -17.06 8.09 -1.46
N ALA A 156 -17.34 6.78 -1.59
CA ALA A 156 -16.68 5.72 -0.82
C ALA A 156 -15.19 5.66 -1.16
N PHE A 157 -14.85 5.62 -2.45
CA PHE A 157 -13.46 5.67 -2.92
C PHE A 157 -12.73 6.92 -2.41
N LYS A 158 -13.34 8.11 -2.56
CA LYS A 158 -12.73 9.39 -2.13
C LYS A 158 -12.43 9.38 -0.64
N ARG A 159 -13.37 8.90 0.18
CA ARG A 159 -13.19 8.75 1.63
C ARG A 159 -12.01 7.83 1.95
N GLY A 160 -11.99 6.66 1.32
CA GLY A 160 -10.88 5.71 1.45
C GLY A 160 -9.54 6.35 1.07
N PHE A 161 -9.47 6.96 -0.10
CA PHE A 161 -8.25 7.59 -0.61
C PHE A 161 -7.72 8.68 0.32
N LEU A 162 -8.59 9.54 0.85
CA LEU A 162 -8.21 10.54 1.85
C LEU A 162 -7.74 9.88 3.16
N ARG A 163 -8.40 8.81 3.64
CA ARG A 163 -7.96 8.05 4.82
C ARG A 163 -6.58 7.43 4.63
N GLY A 164 -6.32 6.82 3.48
CA GLY A 164 -5.02 6.22 3.18
C GLY A 164 -3.90 7.26 3.14
N ASN A 165 -4.13 8.41 2.49
CA ASN A 165 -3.13 9.48 2.40
C ASN A 165 -2.84 10.14 3.75
N ILE A 166 -3.87 10.34 4.60
CA ILE A 166 -3.65 10.98 5.91
C ILE A 166 -2.94 10.02 6.88
N ASP A 167 -3.15 8.71 6.73
CA ASP A 167 -2.48 7.69 7.56
C ASP A 167 -1.00 7.48 7.16
N SER A 168 -0.63 7.76 5.90
CA SER A 168 0.75 7.66 5.40
C SER A 168 1.57 8.92 5.68
N ASP A 169 1.37 9.97 4.88
CA ASP A 169 2.15 11.22 4.89
C ASP A 169 1.42 12.36 5.61
N GLY A 170 0.22 12.09 6.11
CA GLY A 170 -0.59 13.07 6.82
C GLY A 170 -0.12 13.35 8.23
N TYR A 171 -0.59 14.48 8.74
CA TYR A 171 -0.37 14.87 10.12
C TYR A 171 -1.69 15.30 10.77
N ILE A 172 -1.99 14.66 11.91
CA ILE A 172 -3.17 14.94 12.72
C ILE A 172 -2.71 15.35 14.12
N SER A 173 -3.23 16.47 14.60
CA SER A 173 -3.14 16.93 15.98
C SER A 173 -4.40 17.72 16.35
N LYS A 174 -4.52 18.11 17.62
CA LYS A 174 -5.64 18.95 18.11
C LYS A 174 -5.85 20.24 17.31
N ASN A 175 -4.78 20.80 16.74
CA ASN A 175 -4.82 22.10 16.08
C ASN A 175 -4.70 22.01 14.56
N ARG A 176 -4.41 20.84 14.01
CA ARG A 176 -4.01 20.72 12.60
C ARG A 176 -4.33 19.34 12.04
N ILE A 177 -4.94 19.33 10.86
CA ILE A 177 -5.11 18.13 10.03
C ILE A 177 -4.59 18.52 8.66
N GLU A 178 -3.40 18.03 8.31
CA GLU A 178 -2.73 18.39 7.06
C GLU A 178 -2.34 17.16 6.25
N PHE A 179 -2.52 17.28 4.95
CA PHE A 179 -1.88 16.46 3.94
C PHE A 179 -0.68 17.23 3.40
N ALA A 180 0.46 16.57 3.24
CA ALA A 180 1.65 17.17 2.67
C ALA A 180 2.25 16.24 1.61
N SER A 181 2.59 16.77 0.45
CA SER A 181 3.33 16.02 -0.57
C SER A 181 4.21 16.93 -1.41
N VAL A 182 5.28 16.36 -1.94
CA VAL A 182 6.12 16.99 -2.97
C VAL A 182 5.55 16.79 -4.38
N SER A 183 4.53 15.92 -4.54
CA SER A 183 3.77 15.79 -5.79
C SER A 183 2.66 16.84 -5.83
N PRO A 184 2.75 17.89 -6.66
CA PRO A 184 1.68 18.88 -6.80
C PRO A 184 0.39 18.26 -7.32
N LEU A 185 0.48 17.25 -8.18
CA LEU A 185 -0.68 16.57 -8.76
C LEU A 185 -1.43 15.75 -7.70
N LEU A 186 -0.73 15.03 -6.83
CA LEU A 186 -1.37 14.32 -5.71
C LEU A 186 -2.11 15.30 -4.79
N ILE A 187 -1.51 16.46 -4.50
CA ILE A 187 -2.15 17.46 -3.64
C ILE A 187 -3.33 18.13 -4.32
N GLN A 188 -3.32 18.27 -5.65
CA GLN A 188 -4.52 18.70 -6.40
C GLN A 188 -5.64 17.67 -6.28
N ASP A 189 -5.35 16.37 -6.40
CA ASP A 189 -6.34 15.30 -6.23
C ASP A 189 -6.94 15.31 -4.81
N ILE A 190 -6.07 15.41 -3.79
CA ILE A 190 -6.48 15.52 -2.38
C ILE A 190 -7.35 16.77 -2.18
N SER A 191 -6.96 17.92 -2.73
CA SER A 191 -7.73 19.17 -2.65
C SER A 191 -9.11 19.00 -3.27
N GLN A 192 -9.19 18.38 -4.45
CA GLN A 192 -10.44 18.14 -5.14
C GLN A 192 -11.35 17.19 -4.36
N PHE A 193 -10.81 16.08 -3.85
CA PHE A 193 -11.59 15.15 -3.02
C PHE A 193 -12.04 15.77 -1.70
N THR A 194 -11.19 16.58 -1.08
CA THR A 194 -11.53 17.33 0.13
C THR A 194 -12.70 18.28 -0.13
N LYS A 195 -12.66 19.00 -1.26
CA LYS A 195 -13.75 19.88 -1.72
C LYS A 195 -15.03 19.10 -2.00
N ASP A 196 -14.94 17.99 -2.74
CA ASP A 196 -16.09 17.16 -3.12
C ASP A 196 -16.79 16.54 -1.91
N MET A 197 -16.04 16.26 -0.84
CA MET A 197 -16.56 15.77 0.44
C MET A 197 -17.11 16.88 1.33
N GLY A 198 -17.11 18.13 0.86
CA GLY A 198 -17.69 19.28 1.55
C GLY A 198 -16.83 19.89 2.65
N PHE A 199 -15.54 19.53 2.73
CA PHE A 199 -14.65 20.10 3.74
C PHE A 199 -14.04 21.43 3.28
N LYS A 200 -13.97 22.37 4.21
CA LYS A 200 -13.20 23.61 4.06
C LYS A 200 -11.73 23.34 4.35
N PHE A 201 -10.87 23.82 3.46
CA PHE A 201 -9.43 23.68 3.60
C PHE A 201 -8.70 24.92 3.08
N SER A 202 -7.44 25.05 3.48
CA SER A 202 -6.48 25.99 2.91
C SER A 202 -5.37 25.23 2.18
N TYR A 203 -4.87 25.81 1.10
CA TYR A 203 -3.70 25.31 0.39
C TYR A 203 -2.51 26.24 0.62
N THR A 204 -1.34 25.66 0.91
CA THR A 204 -0.10 26.40 1.12
C THR A 204 1.06 25.70 0.40
N LEU A 205 1.89 26.46 -0.30
CA LEU A 205 3.20 26.01 -0.77
C LEU A 205 4.27 26.38 0.25
N ARG A 206 4.95 25.40 0.83
CA ARG A 206 6.09 25.61 1.71
C ARG A 206 7.38 25.41 0.93
N VAL A 207 8.04 26.53 0.60
CA VAL A 207 9.35 26.53 -0.04
C VAL A 207 10.41 26.01 0.93
N ASP A 208 11.19 25.00 0.53
CA ASP A 208 12.28 24.48 1.37
C ASP A 208 13.57 25.25 1.08
N SER A 209 14.18 25.85 2.11
CA SER A 209 15.40 26.64 1.95
C SER A 209 16.64 25.81 1.64
N ARG A 210 16.57 24.47 1.76
CA ARG A 210 17.70 23.57 1.51
C ARG A 210 17.73 23.17 0.02
N PRO A 211 18.87 23.30 -0.67
CA PRO A 211 18.96 23.16 -2.13
C PRO A 211 18.59 21.76 -2.66
N ASN A 212 18.70 20.72 -1.82
CA ASN A 212 18.43 19.33 -2.20
C ASN A 212 17.04 18.84 -1.77
N ARG A 213 16.18 19.73 -1.27
CA ARG A 213 14.79 19.39 -0.90
C ARG A 213 13.82 20.06 -1.84
N LYS A 214 12.73 19.36 -2.12
CA LYS A 214 11.63 19.88 -2.92
C LYS A 214 10.67 20.66 -2.04
N ASP A 215 10.03 21.65 -2.64
CA ASP A 215 8.94 22.37 -2.00
C ASP A 215 7.80 21.42 -1.65
N MET A 216 7.12 21.73 -0.56
CA MET A 216 6.04 20.90 -0.04
C MET A 216 4.71 21.58 -0.30
N HIS A 217 3.81 20.89 -0.99
CA HIS A 217 2.44 21.30 -1.20
C HIS A 217 1.59 20.78 -0.03
N ILE A 218 0.84 21.65 0.62
CA ILE A 218 0.12 21.35 1.86
C ILE A 218 -1.35 21.70 1.71
N VAL A 219 -2.23 20.74 2.04
CA VAL A 219 -3.67 20.95 2.23
C VAL A 219 -3.97 20.80 3.70
N ASN A 220 -4.44 21.88 4.33
CA ASN A 220 -4.80 21.89 5.74
C ASN A 220 -6.32 22.05 5.89
N ILE A 221 -6.96 21.09 6.57
CA ILE A 221 -8.39 21.16 6.87
C ILE A 221 -8.62 22.30 7.88
N LEU A 222 -9.57 23.17 7.60
CA LEU A 222 -9.89 24.28 8.50
C LEU A 222 -10.46 23.74 9.81
N LYS A 223 -10.13 24.43 10.91
CA LYS A 223 -10.53 24.01 12.26
C LYS A 223 -12.03 23.82 12.43
N SER A 224 -12.85 24.57 11.68
CA SER A 224 -14.31 24.44 11.67
C SER A 224 -14.78 23.03 11.29
N ASP A 225 -13.98 22.31 10.49
CA ASP A 225 -14.37 21.05 9.87
C ASP A 225 -13.62 19.86 10.47
N HIS A 226 -12.72 20.05 11.46
CA HIS A 226 -11.93 18.97 12.05
C HIS A 226 -12.81 17.83 12.59
N LYS A 227 -13.85 18.17 13.36
CA LYS A 227 -14.76 17.14 13.92
C LYS A 227 -15.49 16.38 12.81
N LEU A 228 -15.96 17.09 11.79
CA LEU A 228 -16.64 16.46 10.64
C LEU A 228 -15.66 15.56 9.88
N PHE A 229 -14.44 16.03 9.62
CA PHE A 229 -13.40 15.26 8.95
C PHE A 229 -13.05 13.99 9.70
N LEU A 230 -12.78 14.06 11.01
CA LEU A 230 -12.46 12.88 11.82
C LEU A 230 -13.61 11.87 11.85
N ASN A 231 -14.85 12.34 11.87
CA ASN A 231 -16.03 11.47 11.83
C ASN A 231 -16.25 10.82 10.46
N VAL A 232 -16.04 11.56 9.38
CA VAL A 232 -16.34 11.09 8.01
C VAL A 232 -15.18 10.27 7.45
N ILE A 233 -13.94 10.72 7.60
CA ILE A 233 -12.76 10.04 7.06
C ILE A 233 -12.30 8.90 7.98
N SER A 234 -12.50 9.04 9.29
CA SER A 234 -12.08 8.07 10.31
C SER A 234 -10.61 7.61 10.14
N PRO A 235 -9.62 8.52 10.23
CA PRO A 235 -8.20 8.15 10.17
C PRO A 235 -7.81 7.16 11.27
N ARG A 236 -6.87 6.25 10.99
CA ARG A 236 -6.35 5.30 12.00
C ARG A 236 -5.44 6.00 13.00
N LYS A 237 -4.69 7.00 12.53
CA LYS A 237 -3.77 7.77 13.36
C LYS A 237 -4.44 8.98 14.00
N ILE A 238 -5.13 8.80 15.12
CA ILE A 238 -5.69 9.92 15.91
C ILE A 238 -4.64 10.41 16.93
N GLY A 239 -3.43 10.74 16.46
CA GLY A 239 -2.33 11.19 17.32
C GLY A 239 -2.72 12.47 18.08
N GLY A 240 -2.98 12.37 19.38
CA GLY A 240 -3.20 13.50 20.28
C GLY A 240 -4.42 14.40 19.99
N ALA A 241 -5.28 14.09 19.01
CA ALA A 241 -6.47 14.91 18.73
C ALA A 241 -7.48 14.89 19.89
N ASN A 242 -7.47 13.81 20.69
CA ASN A 242 -8.26 13.65 21.90
C ASN A 242 -7.47 13.90 23.19
N ALA A 243 -6.18 14.27 23.12
CA ALA A 243 -5.39 14.53 24.31
C ALA A 243 -5.81 15.89 24.91
N PRO A 244 -6.24 15.96 26.19
CA PRO A 244 -6.34 17.23 26.88
C PRO A 244 -4.97 17.90 26.84
N ALA A 245 -4.96 19.23 26.73
CA ALA A 245 -3.71 19.99 26.69
C ALA A 245 -2.90 19.66 27.95
N GLY A 246 -1.72 19.03 27.79
CA GLY A 246 -0.75 18.88 28.88
C GLY A 246 -0.26 17.49 29.23
N ILE A 247 -0.78 16.39 28.66
CA ILE A 247 -0.26 15.05 29.00
C ILE A 247 0.46 14.44 27.79
N ARG A 248 1.78 14.64 27.73
CA ARG A 248 2.67 13.72 27.02
C ARG A 248 2.78 12.49 27.92
N ILE A 249 2.08 11.41 27.61
CA ILE A 249 2.43 10.12 28.18
C ILE A 249 3.69 9.68 27.44
N SER A 250 4.85 9.93 28.07
CA SER A 250 6.07 9.21 27.74
C SER A 250 5.84 7.76 28.15
N GLU A 251 5.71 6.85 27.19
CA GLU A 251 5.80 5.41 27.46
C GLU A 251 7.07 4.86 26.83
N CYS A 252 7.71 4.01 27.64
CA CYS A 252 9.10 3.56 27.62
C CYS A 252 9.48 2.66 26.45
#